data_AF-Q9FPS0-F1
#
_entry.id   AF-Q9FPS0-F1
#
_cell.length_a   1.000
_cell.length_b   1.000
_cell.length_c   1.000
_cell.angle_alpha   90.00
_cell.angle_beta   90.00
_cell.angle_gamma   90.00
#
_symmetry.space_group_name_H-M   'P 1'
#
loop_
_entity.id
_entity.type
_entity.pdbx_description
1 polymer ?
#
loop_
_entity_poly.entity_id
_entity_poly.type
_entity_poly.pdbx_seq_one_letter_code
_entity_poly.pdbx_strand_id
1 'polypeptide(L)'
;MVSRRGSETKAIVCVLTDRIRISNQWVSHLSFAGLLGVAGFVFAQQHGLFRNLNNLKLFSGREKDSGDDSFLVPGLQNLGNNCFLNVILQALASCKDFRSFLQWVLEDARGSLAGEQEEQLPLTFALSALLQELGTVGSRRSVSNPRKVMVTLTDYAKNFNLTSQQDAAEALLHLISSLQEEIVVCYRPSQSSNLSDILFSRNLRMLAPSEGLHGLMELKRWHKHLRGPFDGILGSTLMCRTCSSQISLEFQFFHTLPLSPLLHHGGYNIMSGCTLEHCLKKFLNTEKVENYFCYRCWHGAALKYLSVIGAAETEIEKLRSCGGEDQCDCKTSLHLQRMPWSNSYSHILKQLIIARFPKLLCIQVQRASFNMFEEFKLSGHIAFPLVLNLSLFTPSSIGVNIEERIEMSSEYQKPEASKNHGMYRLVTVVEHFGRTGSGHYTVYRSVRVFSQEEEEEDCDEDLSWFSISDSEVCRVSESDVLGAEASLLFYERL
;
A
#
# COMPACT_ATOMS: atom_id res chain seq x y z
N MET A 1 -46.04 -8.24 9.52
CA MET A 1 -44.85 -7.83 10.32
C MET A 1 -43.63 -8.55 9.74
N VAL A 2 -43.03 -7.99 8.69
CA VAL A 2 -41.89 -8.63 8.02
C VAL A 2 -40.60 -8.00 8.56
N SER A 3 -39.80 -8.86 9.18
CA SER A 3 -38.52 -8.56 9.81
C SER A 3 -37.53 -7.91 8.83
N ARG A 4 -36.83 -6.88 9.31
CA ARG A 4 -35.87 -6.03 8.61
C ARG A 4 -34.74 -6.87 7.96
N ARG A 5 -34.63 -6.80 6.63
CA ARG A 5 -33.47 -7.28 5.87
C ARG A 5 -32.24 -6.42 6.19
N GLY A 6 -31.40 -6.87 7.11
CA GLY A 6 -30.09 -6.27 7.39
C GLY A 6 -28.94 -6.80 6.51
N SER A 7 -29.22 -7.35 5.33
CA SER A 7 -28.21 -8.14 4.58
C SER A 7 -27.61 -7.46 3.34
N GLU A 8 -28.15 -6.33 2.87
CA GLU A 8 -27.72 -5.79 1.56
C GLU A 8 -26.47 -4.89 1.63
N THR A 9 -26.13 -4.33 2.80
CA THR A 9 -24.93 -3.46 2.95
C THR A 9 -23.61 -4.21 2.96
N LYS A 10 -23.57 -5.49 3.35
CA LYS A 10 -22.34 -6.30 3.26
C LYS A 10 -21.90 -6.55 1.81
N ALA A 11 -22.82 -6.52 0.85
CA ALA A 11 -22.51 -6.82 -0.54
C ALA A 11 -21.61 -5.75 -1.20
N ILE A 12 -21.74 -4.47 -0.82
CA ILE A 12 -20.93 -3.39 -1.43
C ILE A 12 -19.51 -3.38 -0.86
N VAL A 13 -19.36 -3.67 0.45
CA VAL A 13 -18.02 -3.86 1.03
C VAL A 13 -17.35 -5.08 0.40
N CYS A 14 -18.09 -6.19 0.21
CA CYS A 14 -17.58 -7.33 -0.55
C CYS A 14 -17.18 -6.98 -1.99
N VAL A 15 -17.86 -6.09 -2.72
CA VAL A 15 -17.40 -5.73 -4.08
C VAL A 15 -16.08 -4.94 -4.06
N LEU A 16 -15.81 -4.17 -3.00
CA LEU A 16 -14.54 -3.45 -2.83
C LEU A 16 -13.42 -4.34 -2.23
N THR A 17 -13.75 -5.30 -1.36
CA THR A 17 -12.76 -6.22 -0.76
C THR A 17 -12.56 -7.52 -1.53
N ASP A 18 -13.56 -8.05 -2.23
CA ASP A 18 -13.42 -9.30 -3.01
C ASP A 18 -12.60 -9.10 -4.29
N ARG A 19 -12.51 -7.87 -4.83
CA ARG A 19 -11.52 -7.57 -5.88
C ARG A 19 -10.09 -7.46 -5.36
N ILE A 20 -9.90 -7.30 -4.05
CA ILE A 20 -8.59 -7.38 -3.38
C ILE A 20 -8.18 -8.84 -3.13
N ARG A 21 -9.08 -9.81 -3.37
CA ARG A 21 -8.74 -11.23 -3.47
C ARG A 21 -8.08 -11.55 -4.82
N ILE A 22 -7.06 -10.78 -5.19
CA ILE A 22 -6.00 -11.26 -6.07
C ILE A 22 -5.33 -12.40 -5.30
N SER A 23 -5.76 -13.63 -5.59
CA SER A 23 -5.00 -14.89 -5.51
C SER A 23 -3.84 -14.95 -4.50
N ASN A 24 -4.05 -14.51 -3.26
CA ASN A 24 -3.22 -14.95 -2.14
C ASN A 24 -3.77 -16.31 -1.72
N GLN A 25 -3.46 -17.30 -2.54
CA GLN A 25 -3.64 -18.71 -2.24
C GLN A 25 -2.59 -19.10 -1.18
N TRP A 26 -2.67 -18.48 0.00
CA TRP A 26 -1.93 -18.88 1.19
C TRP A 26 -2.95 -19.47 2.14
N VAL A 27 -3.08 -20.78 1.99
CA VAL A 27 -3.93 -21.64 2.79
C VAL A 27 -3.50 -21.51 4.24
N SER A 28 -4.48 -21.19 5.09
CA SER A 28 -4.47 -21.37 6.53
C SER A 28 -4.08 -22.82 6.86
N HIS A 29 -2.81 -23.10 7.11
CA HIS A 29 -2.40 -24.31 7.78
C HIS A 29 -2.09 -24.00 9.25
N LEU A 30 -3.06 -24.35 10.08
CA LEU A 30 -2.99 -24.35 11.53
C LEU A 30 -1.69 -24.96 12.07
N SER A 31 -1.07 -24.23 13.01
CA SER A 31 -0.73 -24.68 14.37
C SER A 31 0.36 -25.74 14.62
N PHE A 32 1.16 -26.21 13.66
CA PHE A 32 2.32 -27.04 14.03
C PHE A 32 3.58 -26.24 14.45
N ALA A 33 3.69 -24.97 14.06
CA ALA A 33 4.84 -24.12 14.43
C ALA A 33 4.83 -23.67 15.91
N GLY A 34 3.67 -23.65 16.57
CA GLY A 34 3.54 -23.24 17.97
C GLY A 34 4.28 -24.14 18.97
N LEU A 35 4.41 -25.44 18.68
CA LEU A 35 5.12 -26.38 19.55
C LEU A 35 6.63 -26.40 19.29
N LEU A 36 7.08 -26.16 18.05
CA LEU A 36 8.50 -25.99 17.75
C LEU A 36 9.03 -24.63 18.21
N GLY A 37 8.20 -23.59 18.26
CA GLY A 37 8.58 -22.28 18.81
C GLY A 37 8.94 -22.36 20.30
N VAL A 38 8.14 -23.07 21.11
CA VAL A 38 8.42 -23.22 22.54
C VAL A 38 9.60 -24.17 22.77
N ALA A 39 9.69 -25.28 22.04
CA ALA A 39 10.84 -26.19 22.14
C ALA A 39 12.14 -25.50 21.69
N GLY A 40 12.10 -24.73 20.60
CA GLY A 40 13.23 -23.94 20.10
C GLY A 40 13.66 -22.84 21.06
N PHE A 41 12.71 -22.19 21.75
CA PHE A 41 12.99 -21.19 22.77
C PHE A 41 13.64 -21.81 24.03
N VAL A 42 13.14 -22.95 24.50
CA VAL A 42 13.74 -23.69 25.63
C VAL A 42 15.13 -24.23 25.25
N PHE A 43 15.31 -24.72 24.02
CA PHE A 43 16.60 -25.20 23.52
C PHE A 43 17.61 -24.04 23.38
N ALA A 44 17.17 -22.87 22.94
CA ALA A 44 18.01 -21.66 22.85
C ALA A 44 18.44 -21.14 24.24
N GLN A 45 17.59 -21.28 25.26
CA GLN A 45 17.96 -20.98 26.65
C GLN A 45 18.93 -22.01 27.24
N GLN A 46 18.74 -23.31 27.00
CA GLN A 46 19.60 -24.34 27.58
C GLN A 46 21.00 -24.43 26.96
N HIS A 47 21.15 -24.14 25.66
CA HIS A 47 22.45 -24.26 24.98
C HIS A 47 23.20 -22.93 24.76
N GLY A 48 22.78 -21.84 25.42
CA GLY A 48 23.60 -20.64 25.54
C GLY A 48 23.92 -19.93 24.21
N LEU A 49 23.08 -20.10 23.18
CA LEU A 49 23.32 -19.47 21.86
C LEU A 49 23.20 -17.92 21.90
N PHE A 50 22.75 -17.36 23.02
CA PHE A 50 22.74 -15.91 23.26
C PHE A 50 24.04 -15.35 23.84
N ARG A 51 25.09 -16.16 24.04
CA ARG A 51 26.35 -15.68 24.67
C ARG A 51 27.16 -14.68 23.83
N ASN A 52 26.75 -14.36 22.60
CA ASN A 52 27.42 -13.36 21.76
C ASN A 52 26.73 -11.99 21.65
N LEU A 53 25.66 -11.73 22.41
CA LEU A 53 25.08 -10.38 22.51
C LEU A 53 25.73 -9.51 23.61
N ASN A 54 26.67 -10.04 24.39
CA ASN A 54 27.41 -9.25 25.39
C ASN A 54 28.53 -8.38 24.81
N ASN A 55 28.85 -8.47 23.51
CA ASN A 55 29.85 -7.59 22.88
C ASN A 55 29.28 -6.25 22.38
N LEU A 56 28.02 -5.92 22.69
CA LEU A 56 27.45 -4.58 22.47
C LEU A 56 27.36 -3.75 23.77
N LYS A 57 27.97 -4.18 24.87
CA LYS A 57 28.15 -3.35 26.09
C LYS A 57 29.34 -2.38 26.01
N LEU A 58 29.69 -1.92 24.80
CA LEU A 58 30.70 -0.86 24.62
C LEU A 58 30.07 0.54 24.61
N PHE A 59 29.05 0.80 25.42
CA PHE A 59 28.60 2.15 25.76
C PHE A 59 28.01 2.16 27.18
N SER A 60 28.80 1.76 28.17
CA SER A 60 28.60 2.21 29.56
C SER A 60 29.51 3.42 29.82
N GLY A 61 29.34 4.44 28.97
CA GLY A 61 30.00 5.73 29.13
C GLY A 61 29.24 6.54 30.17
N ARG A 62 29.87 6.69 31.34
CA ARG A 62 29.56 7.60 32.44
C ARG A 62 28.74 8.81 31.98
N GLU A 63 27.48 8.88 32.41
CA GLU A 63 26.58 10.03 32.22
C GLU A 63 27.28 11.29 32.75
N LYS A 64 27.92 12.03 31.84
CA LYS A 64 28.17 13.45 32.04
C LYS A 64 26.96 14.13 31.48
N ASP A 65 26.19 14.71 32.39
CA ASP A 65 25.10 15.64 32.17
C ASP A 65 25.64 16.88 31.45
N SER A 66 26.04 16.74 30.18
CA SER A 66 26.17 17.85 29.27
C SER A 66 24.76 18.16 28.83
N GLY A 67 24.28 19.36 29.17
CA GLY A 67 22.97 19.88 28.81
C GLY A 67 22.79 20.04 27.30
N ASP A 68 22.83 18.90 26.59
CA ASP A 68 22.34 18.77 25.24
C ASP A 68 20.83 18.87 25.34
N ASP A 69 20.27 19.81 24.59
CA ASP A 69 18.85 20.14 24.52
C ASP A 69 18.09 18.96 23.88
N SER A 70 18.06 17.86 24.63
CA SER A 70 17.72 16.53 24.17
C SER A 70 16.20 16.39 24.18
N PHE A 71 15.60 17.01 23.19
CA PHE A 71 14.25 16.72 22.76
C PHE A 71 14.13 15.22 22.46
N LEU A 72 13.27 14.54 23.20
CA LEU A 72 12.99 13.12 23.07
C LEU A 72 11.53 12.91 22.66
N VAL A 73 11.33 11.95 21.78
CA VAL A 73 10.00 11.48 21.39
C VAL A 73 9.58 10.32 22.29
N PRO A 74 8.27 10.11 22.54
CA PRO A 74 7.84 8.99 23.36
C PRO A 74 8.09 7.63 22.69
N GLY A 75 8.59 6.68 23.47
CA GLY A 75 8.58 5.26 23.09
C GLY A 75 7.19 4.63 23.23
N LEU A 76 7.05 3.37 22.84
CA LEU A 76 5.82 2.58 23.02
C LEU A 76 6.08 1.36 23.90
N GLN A 77 5.16 1.10 24.83
CA GLN A 77 5.23 -0.11 25.64
C GLN A 77 5.01 -1.35 24.75
N ASN A 78 5.90 -2.34 24.88
CA ASN A 78 5.67 -3.66 24.31
C ASN A 78 4.75 -4.46 25.25
N LEU A 79 3.54 -4.75 24.78
CA LEU A 79 2.47 -5.46 25.48
C LEU A 79 2.35 -6.91 24.99
N GLY A 80 3.49 -7.57 24.73
CA GLY A 80 3.55 -8.96 24.28
C GLY A 80 4.57 -9.14 23.16
N ASN A 81 4.10 -9.55 21.98
CA ASN A 81 4.91 -9.54 20.76
C ASN A 81 4.40 -8.49 19.76
N ASN A 82 4.02 -7.30 20.24
CA ASN A 82 3.39 -6.27 19.40
C ASN A 82 4.38 -5.25 18.80
N CYS A 83 5.69 -5.55 18.77
CA CYS A 83 6.69 -4.64 18.20
C CYS A 83 6.43 -4.34 16.71
N PHE A 84 5.89 -5.30 15.96
CA PHE A 84 5.44 -5.11 14.56
C PHE A 84 4.36 -4.03 14.42
N LEU A 85 3.50 -3.85 15.43
CA LEU A 85 2.50 -2.79 15.45
C LEU A 85 3.11 -1.47 15.94
N ASN A 86 3.97 -1.54 16.97
CA ASN A 86 4.63 -0.34 17.52
C ASN A 86 5.39 0.45 16.45
N VAL A 87 6.11 -0.24 15.56
CA VAL A 87 6.81 0.43 14.44
C VAL A 87 5.86 1.09 13.45
N ILE A 88 4.68 0.52 13.21
CA ILE A 88 3.66 1.12 12.35
C ILE A 88 3.05 2.35 13.01
N LEU A 89 2.75 2.30 14.30
CA LEU A 89 2.21 3.45 15.04
C LEU A 89 3.21 4.61 15.08
N GLN A 90 4.50 4.32 15.31
CA GLN A 90 5.57 5.31 15.24
C GLN A 90 5.74 5.89 13.81
N ALA A 91 5.64 5.05 12.77
CA ALA A 91 5.69 5.52 11.39
C ALA A 91 4.54 6.46 11.05
N LEU A 92 3.32 6.10 11.42
CA LEU A 92 2.13 6.92 11.20
C LEU A 92 2.16 8.22 12.01
N ALA A 93 2.78 8.22 13.20
CA ALA A 93 2.97 9.44 13.98
C ALA A 93 3.87 10.47 13.28
N SER A 94 4.82 10.02 12.44
CA SER A 94 5.65 10.93 11.61
C SER A 94 4.96 11.44 10.36
N CYS A 95 3.88 10.80 9.91
CA CYS A 95 3.16 11.19 8.71
C CYS A 95 2.18 12.35 9.00
N LYS A 96 2.49 13.58 8.57
CA LYS A 96 1.66 14.77 8.85
C LYS A 96 0.28 14.67 8.20
N ASP A 97 0.22 14.32 6.92
CA ASP A 97 -1.01 14.14 6.15
C ASP A 97 -1.91 13.06 6.77
N PHE A 98 -1.33 12.03 7.40
CA PHE A 98 -2.11 11.00 8.09
C PHE A 98 -2.75 11.54 9.37
N ARG A 99 -1.96 12.24 10.20
CA ARG A 99 -2.48 12.87 11.43
C ARG A 99 -3.56 13.91 11.11
N SER A 100 -3.31 14.77 10.11
CA SER A 100 -4.29 15.73 9.63
C SER A 100 -5.54 15.07 9.07
N PHE A 101 -5.41 13.93 8.37
CA PHE A 101 -6.54 13.14 7.92
C PHE A 101 -7.39 12.63 9.08
N LEU A 102 -6.78 12.02 10.11
CA LEU A 102 -7.54 11.52 11.28
C LEU A 102 -8.24 12.66 12.04
N GLN A 103 -7.55 13.78 12.26
CA GLN A 103 -8.14 14.95 12.92
C GLN A 103 -9.33 15.48 12.12
N TRP A 104 -9.17 15.61 10.81
CA TRP A 104 -10.24 16.06 9.92
C TRP A 104 -11.44 15.11 9.95
N VAL A 105 -11.23 13.78 9.94
CA VAL A 105 -12.31 12.79 10.07
C VAL A 105 -13.08 12.98 11.38
N LEU A 106 -12.37 13.18 12.49
CA LEU A 106 -13.00 13.40 13.79
C LEU A 106 -13.82 14.71 13.80
N GLU A 107 -13.28 15.80 13.25
CA GLU A 107 -13.99 17.08 13.15
C GLU A 107 -15.27 16.98 12.29
N ASP A 108 -15.19 16.31 11.14
CA ASP A 108 -16.34 16.09 10.24
C ASP A 108 -17.43 15.22 10.88
N ALA A 109 -17.02 14.21 11.65
CA ALA A 109 -17.93 13.35 12.41
C ALA A 109 -18.72 14.13 13.48
N ARG A 110 -18.12 15.14 14.13
CA ARG A 110 -18.84 16.00 15.12
C ARG A 110 -20.03 16.73 14.50
N GLY A 111 -19.90 17.13 13.24
CA GLY A 111 -20.99 17.82 12.53
C GLY A 111 -22.08 16.89 12.03
N SER A 112 -21.82 15.60 11.91
CA SER A 112 -22.67 14.64 11.19
C SER A 112 -23.36 13.60 12.07
N LEU A 113 -22.76 13.23 13.22
CA LEU A 113 -23.23 12.14 14.07
C LEU A 113 -23.72 12.67 15.42
N ALA A 114 -24.87 12.18 15.89
CA ALA A 114 -25.38 12.45 17.23
C ALA A 114 -24.83 11.40 18.21
N GLY A 115 -23.77 11.72 18.95
CA GLY A 115 -23.18 10.84 19.95
C GLY A 115 -21.76 11.23 20.34
N GLU A 116 -21.22 10.57 21.37
CA GLU A 116 -19.82 10.73 21.74
C GLU A 116 -18.91 10.13 20.65
N GLN A 117 -17.88 10.86 20.24
CA GLN A 117 -17.00 10.44 19.13
C GLN A 117 -16.33 9.09 19.39
N GLU A 118 -15.97 8.82 20.65
CA GLU A 118 -15.32 7.57 21.05
C GLU A 118 -16.25 6.35 20.89
N GLU A 119 -17.57 6.53 20.99
CA GLU A 119 -18.51 5.43 20.76
C GLU A 119 -18.72 5.12 19.27
N GLN A 120 -18.65 6.16 18.42
CA GLN A 120 -18.94 6.02 16.98
C GLN A 120 -17.70 5.68 16.16
N LEU A 121 -16.55 6.22 16.55
CA LEU A 121 -15.26 6.04 15.85
C LEU A 121 -14.15 5.63 16.86
N PRO A 122 -14.34 4.52 17.60
CA PRO A 122 -13.43 4.12 18.68
C PRO A 122 -11.98 3.96 18.22
N LEU A 123 -11.74 3.36 17.04
CA LEU A 123 -10.38 3.13 16.53
C LEU A 123 -9.74 4.44 16.06
N THR A 124 -10.45 5.24 15.27
CA THR A 124 -9.97 6.54 14.76
C THR A 124 -9.65 7.49 15.91
N PHE A 125 -10.51 7.54 16.94
CA PHE A 125 -10.30 8.34 18.12
C PHE A 125 -9.09 7.86 18.93
N ALA A 126 -9.01 6.55 19.24
CA ALA A 126 -7.89 5.97 19.96
C ALA A 126 -6.56 6.17 19.23
N LEU A 127 -6.54 5.98 17.91
CA LEU A 127 -5.36 6.16 17.08
C LEU A 127 -4.96 7.63 17.03
N SER A 128 -5.88 8.56 16.77
CA SER A 128 -5.58 9.99 16.74
C SER A 128 -4.98 10.48 18.06
N ALA A 129 -5.55 10.07 19.20
CA ALA A 129 -5.03 10.40 20.52
C ALA A 129 -3.59 9.88 20.71
N LEU A 130 -3.35 8.59 20.40
CA LEU A 130 -2.00 8.02 20.52
C LEU A 130 -1.00 8.70 19.59
N LEU A 131 -1.36 9.01 18.35
CA LEU A 131 -0.45 9.70 17.43
C LEU A 131 -0.15 11.15 17.85
N GLN A 132 -1.07 11.81 18.56
CA GLN A 132 -0.82 13.12 19.19
C GLN A 132 0.15 13.00 20.37
N GLU A 133 -0.02 12.00 21.23
CA GLU A 133 0.93 11.67 22.31
C GLU A 133 2.33 11.43 21.73
N LEU A 134 2.46 10.55 20.73
CA LEU A 134 3.71 10.22 20.04
C LEU A 134 4.31 11.38 19.22
N GLY A 135 3.52 12.42 18.93
CA GLY A 135 3.96 13.65 18.29
C GLY A 135 4.47 14.71 19.27
N THR A 136 4.21 14.53 20.58
CA THR A 136 4.59 15.50 21.61
C THR A 136 6.03 15.26 22.03
N VAL A 137 6.92 16.17 21.63
CA VAL A 137 8.34 16.14 21.95
C VAL A 137 8.58 16.77 23.33
N GLY A 138 9.41 16.15 24.17
CA GLY A 138 9.72 16.68 25.50
C GLY A 138 11.14 16.35 25.95
N SER A 139 11.62 17.03 26.98
CA SER A 139 13.00 16.86 27.49
C SER A 139 13.20 15.59 28.34
N ARG A 140 12.13 14.85 28.64
CA ARG A 140 12.17 13.64 29.47
C ARG A 140 11.70 12.45 28.67
N ARG A 141 12.38 11.31 28.86
CA ARG A 141 11.92 10.02 28.34
C ARG A 141 10.50 9.74 28.83
N SER A 142 9.63 9.41 27.89
CA SER A 142 8.25 8.99 28.14
C SER A 142 7.92 7.75 27.31
N VAL A 143 6.98 6.95 27.81
CA VAL A 143 6.54 5.72 27.14
C VAL A 143 5.02 5.75 27.09
N SER A 144 4.47 5.73 25.88
CA SER A 144 3.03 5.73 25.65
C SER A 144 2.49 4.30 25.62
N ASN A 145 1.21 4.15 25.97
CA ASN A 145 0.56 2.84 26.08
C ASN A 145 -0.35 2.58 24.86
N PRO A 146 0.00 1.64 23.95
CA PRO A 146 -0.79 1.39 22.75
C PRO A 146 -2.07 0.58 23.01
N ARG A 147 -2.39 0.19 24.26
CA ARG A 147 -3.48 -0.73 24.59
C ARG A 147 -4.84 -0.29 24.07
N LYS A 148 -5.17 1.01 24.11
CA LYS A 148 -6.48 1.51 23.62
C LYS A 148 -6.63 1.27 22.12
N VAL A 149 -5.58 1.53 21.33
CA VAL A 149 -5.55 1.22 19.89
C VAL A 149 -5.60 -0.30 19.66
N MET A 150 -4.87 -1.10 20.45
CA MET A 150 -4.89 -2.55 20.30
C MET A 150 -6.26 -3.16 20.58
N VAL A 151 -6.95 -2.73 21.64
CA VAL A 151 -8.29 -3.22 21.99
C VAL A 151 -9.28 -2.86 20.88
N THR A 152 -9.32 -1.59 20.47
CA THR A 152 -10.24 -1.13 19.42
C THR A 152 -9.95 -1.76 18.06
N LEU A 153 -8.69 -1.95 17.70
CA LEU A 153 -8.30 -2.64 16.46
C LEU A 153 -8.70 -4.13 16.46
N THR A 154 -8.67 -4.79 17.62
CA THR A 154 -9.06 -6.21 17.75
C THR A 154 -10.53 -6.43 17.38
N ASP A 155 -11.40 -5.44 17.64
CA ASP A 155 -12.83 -5.53 17.31
C ASP A 155 -13.09 -5.61 15.79
N TYR A 156 -12.23 -4.96 15.00
CA TYR A 156 -12.26 -4.99 13.53
C TYR A 156 -11.43 -6.13 12.95
N ALA A 157 -10.21 -6.34 13.46
CA ALA A 157 -9.25 -7.33 12.96
C ALA A 157 -9.26 -8.63 13.79
N LYS A 158 -10.43 -9.25 13.97
CA LYS A 158 -10.64 -10.39 14.91
C LYS A 158 -9.73 -11.60 14.71
N ASN A 159 -9.28 -11.83 13.47
CA ASN A 159 -8.42 -12.96 13.12
C ASN A 159 -6.92 -12.59 13.14
N PHE A 160 -6.57 -11.37 13.52
CA PHE A 160 -5.20 -10.87 13.55
C PHE A 160 -4.76 -10.65 15.00
N ASN A 161 -3.96 -11.57 15.53
CA ASN A 161 -3.59 -11.54 16.94
C ASN A 161 -2.47 -10.52 17.19
N LEU A 162 -2.85 -9.38 17.77
CA LEU A 162 -1.97 -8.24 18.06
C LEU A 162 -0.88 -8.51 19.11
N THR A 163 -0.89 -9.67 19.78
CA THR A 163 0.07 -10.04 20.82
C THR A 163 0.98 -11.21 20.44
N SER A 164 0.74 -11.81 19.27
CA SER A 164 1.59 -12.84 18.66
C SER A 164 2.55 -12.23 17.64
N GLN A 165 3.62 -12.95 17.26
CA GLN A 165 4.51 -12.50 16.19
C GLN A 165 3.72 -12.40 14.87
N GLN A 166 3.74 -11.23 14.23
CA GLN A 166 3.05 -10.92 12.98
C GLN A 166 3.94 -10.06 12.08
N ASP A 167 3.54 -9.90 10.81
CA ASP A 167 4.20 -9.00 9.85
C ASP A 167 3.74 -7.54 10.02
N ALA A 168 4.69 -6.60 10.00
CA ALA A 168 4.38 -5.18 10.16
C ALA A 168 3.60 -4.60 8.96
N ALA A 169 3.85 -5.06 7.74
CA ALA A 169 3.11 -4.60 6.57
C ALA A 169 1.67 -5.11 6.58
N GLU A 170 1.46 -6.36 7.03
CA GLU A 170 0.12 -6.91 7.27
C GLU A 170 -0.62 -6.12 8.35
N ALA A 171 0.04 -5.74 9.44
CA ALA A 171 -0.55 -4.90 10.49
C ALA A 171 -0.97 -3.52 9.96
N LEU A 172 -0.15 -2.90 9.11
CA LEU A 172 -0.53 -1.65 8.43
C LEU A 172 -1.78 -1.83 7.56
N LEU A 173 -1.85 -2.92 6.78
CA LEU A 173 -3.00 -3.20 5.93
C LEU A 173 -4.27 -3.42 6.75
N HIS A 174 -4.20 -4.19 7.85
CA HIS A 174 -5.32 -4.38 8.76
C HIS A 174 -5.76 -3.06 9.40
N LEU A 175 -4.83 -2.21 9.82
CA LEU A 175 -5.13 -0.92 10.41
C LEU A 175 -5.84 0.00 9.40
N ILE A 176 -5.30 0.14 8.18
CA ILE A 176 -5.92 0.97 7.13
C ILE A 176 -7.30 0.43 6.77
N SER A 177 -7.45 -0.87 6.59
CA SER A 177 -8.74 -1.49 6.23
C SER A 177 -9.78 -1.29 7.33
N SER A 178 -9.37 -1.43 8.60
CA SER A 178 -10.26 -1.22 9.76
C SER A 178 -10.69 0.24 9.89
N LEU A 179 -9.78 1.19 9.66
CA LEU A 179 -10.11 2.61 9.61
C LEU A 179 -11.08 2.91 8.46
N GLN A 180 -10.87 2.34 7.28
CA GLN A 180 -11.80 2.52 6.16
C GLN A 180 -13.20 1.96 6.47
N GLU A 181 -13.28 0.79 7.11
CA GLU A 181 -14.55 0.20 7.55
C GLU A 181 -15.26 1.06 8.59
N GLU A 182 -14.53 1.61 9.56
CA GLU A 182 -15.10 2.47 10.60
C GLU A 182 -15.57 3.82 10.03
N ILE A 183 -14.72 4.47 9.23
CA ILE A 183 -14.97 5.83 8.70
C ILE A 183 -16.04 5.80 7.60
N VAL A 184 -16.37 4.62 7.03
CA VAL A 184 -17.41 4.52 5.99
C VAL A 184 -18.77 5.07 6.44
N VAL A 185 -19.03 5.04 7.75
CA VAL A 185 -20.27 5.56 8.34
C VAL A 185 -20.37 7.07 8.17
N CYS A 186 -19.25 7.79 8.27
CA CYS A 186 -19.19 9.24 8.04
C CYS A 186 -19.47 9.63 6.59
N TYR A 187 -19.36 8.68 5.65
CA TYR A 187 -19.67 8.92 4.25
C TYR A 187 -21.14 8.75 3.92
N ARG A 188 -22.00 8.21 4.79
CA ARG A 188 -23.42 8.08 4.45
C ARG A 188 -24.05 9.48 4.26
N PRO A 189 -24.80 9.71 3.17
CA PRO A 189 -25.53 10.95 3.00
C PRO A 189 -26.44 11.21 4.20
N SER A 190 -26.46 12.43 4.70
CA SER A 190 -27.29 12.79 5.87
C SER A 190 -28.78 12.62 5.61
N GLN A 191 -29.21 12.59 4.34
CA GLN A 191 -30.61 12.61 3.93
C GLN A 191 -31.05 11.46 3.02
N SER A 192 -30.14 10.76 2.33
CA SER A 192 -30.54 9.62 1.50
C SER A 192 -30.37 8.30 2.24
N SER A 193 -31.50 7.73 2.66
CA SER A 193 -31.58 6.36 3.19
C SER A 193 -31.47 5.28 2.11
N ASN A 194 -31.34 5.65 0.83
CA ASN A 194 -31.56 4.75 -0.29
C ASN A 194 -30.34 4.71 -1.21
N LEU A 195 -29.88 3.51 -1.58
CA LEU A 195 -28.82 3.31 -2.58
C LEU A 195 -29.19 3.93 -3.95
N SER A 196 -30.49 4.06 -4.24
CA SER A 196 -31.01 4.69 -5.46
C SER A 196 -30.53 6.12 -5.66
N ASP A 197 -30.19 6.81 -4.58
CA ASP A 197 -29.87 8.24 -4.61
C ASP A 197 -28.39 8.46 -4.96
N ILE A 198 -27.57 7.41 -4.88
CA ILE A 198 -26.22 7.36 -5.45
C ILE A 198 -26.35 7.05 -6.94
N LEU A 199 -26.62 8.07 -7.73
CA LEU A 199 -26.69 7.93 -9.19
C LEU A 199 -25.29 7.62 -9.72
N PHE A 200 -25.11 6.47 -10.37
CA PHE A 200 -23.89 6.16 -11.12
C PHE A 200 -24.11 6.52 -12.60
N SER A 201 -23.16 7.24 -13.19
CA SER A 201 -23.05 7.37 -14.65
C SER A 201 -22.81 5.99 -15.26
N ARG A 202 -23.05 5.83 -16.56
CA ARG A 202 -22.74 4.60 -17.33
C ARG A 202 -21.32 4.06 -17.12
N ASN A 203 -20.39 4.93 -16.70
CA ASN A 203 -19.00 4.60 -16.41
C ASN A 203 -18.69 4.43 -14.90
N LEU A 204 -19.69 4.13 -14.05
CA LEU A 204 -19.56 4.00 -12.60
C LEU A 204 -19.01 5.24 -11.88
N ARG A 205 -19.00 6.40 -12.53
CA ARG A 205 -18.70 7.69 -11.89
C ARG A 205 -19.96 8.14 -11.14
N MET A 206 -19.84 8.43 -9.84
CA MET A 206 -20.93 9.05 -9.08
C MET A 206 -21.37 10.33 -9.79
N LEU A 207 -22.60 10.35 -10.32
CA LEU A 207 -23.28 11.57 -10.74
C LEU A 207 -23.63 12.31 -9.45
N ALA A 208 -23.30 13.60 -9.37
CA ALA A 208 -23.74 14.44 -8.27
C ALA A 208 -25.24 14.22 -8.03
N PRO A 209 -25.71 14.16 -6.76
CA PRO A 209 -27.14 14.23 -6.50
C PRO A 209 -27.71 15.41 -7.30
N SER A 210 -28.82 15.18 -8.01
CA SER A 210 -29.39 16.12 -9.00
C SER A 210 -29.80 17.50 -8.41
N GLU A 211 -29.53 17.76 -7.15
CA GLU A 211 -30.06 18.90 -6.39
C GLU A 211 -28.98 19.97 -6.11
N GLY A 212 -28.78 20.84 -7.10
CA GLY A 212 -28.20 22.17 -6.90
C GLY A 212 -26.84 22.26 -6.17
N LEU A 213 -26.62 23.40 -5.50
CA LEU A 213 -25.37 23.70 -4.79
C LEU A 213 -25.06 22.67 -3.67
N HIS A 214 -26.11 22.12 -3.04
CA HIS A 214 -25.98 21.13 -1.97
C HIS A 214 -25.39 19.82 -2.50
N GLY A 215 -25.94 19.26 -3.59
CA GLY A 215 -25.41 18.03 -4.20
C GLY A 215 -23.97 18.19 -4.69
N LEU A 216 -23.58 19.39 -5.15
CA LEU A 216 -22.18 19.68 -5.50
C LEU A 216 -21.27 19.74 -4.26
N MET A 217 -21.72 20.37 -3.18
CA MET A 217 -20.99 20.40 -1.91
C MET A 217 -20.81 18.99 -1.36
N GLU A 218 -21.85 18.16 -1.44
CA GLU A 218 -21.79 16.76 -1.08
C GLU A 218 -20.80 16.02 -2.00
N LEU A 219 -20.92 16.12 -3.33
CA LEU A 219 -19.96 15.45 -4.22
C LEU A 219 -18.50 15.87 -3.96
N LYS A 220 -18.25 17.16 -3.68
CA LYS A 220 -16.92 17.66 -3.29
C LYS A 220 -16.47 17.12 -1.94
N ARG A 221 -17.39 17.03 -0.97
CA ARG A 221 -17.23 16.32 0.29
C ARG A 221 -16.79 14.89 -0.04
N TRP A 222 -17.63 14.06 -0.65
CA TRP A 222 -17.32 12.71 -1.11
C TRP A 222 -15.98 12.55 -1.85
N HIS A 223 -15.66 13.40 -2.84
CA HIS A 223 -14.40 13.32 -3.59
C HIS A 223 -13.16 13.60 -2.73
N LYS A 224 -13.27 14.52 -1.77
CA LYS A 224 -12.23 14.80 -0.77
C LYS A 224 -12.17 13.68 0.29
N HIS A 225 -13.30 13.01 0.53
CA HIS A 225 -13.54 12.06 1.62
C HIS A 225 -13.17 10.61 1.27
N LEU A 226 -13.45 10.17 0.04
CA LEU A 226 -13.31 8.76 -0.38
C LEU A 226 -11.86 8.30 -0.49
N ARG A 227 -10.91 9.24 -0.45
CA ARG A 227 -9.49 8.95 -0.72
C ARG A 227 -8.64 9.35 0.47
N GLY A 228 -8.24 8.36 1.25
CA GLY A 228 -7.26 8.49 2.32
C GLY A 228 -5.86 8.85 1.78
N PRO A 229 -4.95 9.24 2.66
CA PRO A 229 -3.63 9.73 2.26
C PRO A 229 -2.75 8.65 1.60
N PHE A 230 -2.99 7.38 1.90
CA PHE A 230 -2.29 6.24 1.28
C PHE A 230 -2.85 5.84 -0.11
N ASP A 231 -3.98 6.40 -0.55
CA ASP A 231 -4.66 5.92 -1.77
C ASP A 231 -3.95 6.36 -3.05
N GLY A 232 -3.14 5.45 -3.59
CA GLY A 232 -2.56 5.51 -4.92
C GLY A 232 -3.40 4.73 -5.93
N ILE A 233 -3.16 4.97 -7.22
CA ILE A 233 -3.79 4.20 -8.31
C ILE A 233 -2.71 3.64 -9.23
N LEU A 234 -2.71 2.33 -9.41
CA LEU A 234 -1.94 1.64 -10.45
C LEU A 234 -2.84 1.43 -11.67
N GLY A 235 -2.28 1.65 -12.86
CA GLY A 235 -2.85 1.20 -14.13
C GLY A 235 -2.09 -0.01 -14.64
N SER A 236 -2.78 -1.10 -14.96
CA SER A 236 -2.23 -2.26 -15.64
C SER A 236 -2.68 -2.23 -17.10
N THR A 237 -1.74 -2.04 -18.01
CA THR A 237 -1.99 -2.13 -19.46
C THR A 237 -1.59 -3.51 -19.97
N LEU A 238 -2.44 -4.10 -20.81
CA LEU A 238 -2.15 -5.30 -21.57
C LEU A 238 -2.22 -4.97 -23.05
N MET A 239 -1.10 -5.09 -23.76
CA MET A 239 -0.99 -4.74 -25.17
C MET A 239 -0.44 -5.89 -26.00
N CYS A 240 -0.94 -6.03 -27.22
CA CYS A 240 -0.35 -6.90 -28.21
C CYS A 240 0.67 -6.11 -29.03
N ARG A 241 1.96 -6.40 -28.86
CA ARG A 241 3.03 -5.78 -29.66
C ARG A 241 2.95 -6.18 -31.14
N THR A 242 2.40 -7.36 -31.45
CA THR A 242 2.33 -7.85 -32.85
C THR A 242 1.37 -7.04 -33.71
N CYS A 243 0.20 -6.65 -33.18
CA CYS A 243 -0.81 -5.88 -33.94
C CYS A 243 -1.08 -4.49 -33.35
N SER A 244 -0.27 -4.07 -32.37
CA SER A 244 -0.38 -2.79 -31.67
C SER A 244 -1.73 -2.50 -31.02
N SER A 245 -2.53 -3.54 -30.73
CA SER A 245 -3.82 -3.39 -30.05
C SER A 245 -3.64 -3.31 -28.54
N GLN A 246 -4.28 -2.33 -27.90
CA GLN A 246 -4.52 -2.39 -26.45
C GLN A 246 -5.63 -3.41 -26.20
N ILE A 247 -5.32 -4.44 -25.42
CA ILE A 247 -6.25 -5.51 -25.05
C ILE A 247 -7.05 -5.06 -23.82
N SER A 248 -6.36 -4.58 -22.79
CA SER A 248 -7.02 -4.05 -21.60
C SER A 248 -6.23 -2.93 -20.95
N LEU A 249 -6.95 -2.09 -20.21
CA LEU A 249 -6.40 -1.11 -19.28
C LEU A 249 -7.27 -1.14 -18.03
N GLU A 250 -6.69 -1.60 -16.93
CA GLU A 250 -7.38 -1.77 -15.65
C GLU A 250 -6.73 -0.91 -14.58
N PHE A 251 -7.54 -0.28 -13.75
CA PHE A 251 -7.07 0.54 -12.65
C PHE A 251 -7.40 -0.13 -11.32
N GLN A 252 -6.42 -0.10 -10.41
CA GLN A 252 -6.57 -0.63 -9.06
C GLN A 252 -6.00 0.36 -8.04
N PHE A 253 -6.66 0.45 -6.89
CA PHE A 253 -6.11 1.17 -5.75
C PHE A 253 -4.97 0.39 -5.13
N PHE A 254 -4.02 1.11 -4.55
CA PHE A 254 -2.99 0.53 -3.69
C PHE A 254 -2.73 1.45 -2.49
N HIS A 255 -2.41 0.86 -1.35
CA HIS A 255 -1.96 1.55 -0.14
C HIS A 255 -0.44 1.48 0.03
N THR A 256 0.14 0.39 -0.47
CA THR A 256 1.57 0.08 -0.37
C THR A 256 2.07 -0.43 -1.71
N LEU A 257 3.29 -0.04 -2.11
CA LEU A 257 3.99 -0.62 -3.26
C LEU A 257 4.87 -1.79 -2.81
N PRO A 258 4.54 -3.04 -3.17
CA PRO A 258 5.39 -4.18 -2.88
C PRO A 258 6.52 -4.26 -3.92
N LEU A 259 7.73 -3.90 -3.51
CA LEU A 259 8.90 -3.90 -4.39
C LEU A 259 9.81 -5.09 -4.07
N SER A 260 10.14 -5.87 -5.09
CA SER A 260 11.12 -6.94 -4.97
C SER A 260 12.53 -6.43 -5.26
N PRO A 261 13.52 -6.68 -4.40
CA PRO A 261 14.90 -6.30 -4.68
C PRO A 261 15.47 -6.99 -5.92
N LEU A 262 16.58 -6.43 -6.41
CA LEU A 262 17.45 -7.13 -7.36
C LEU A 262 18.35 -8.11 -6.59
N LEU A 263 18.37 -9.37 -7.02
CA LEU A 263 19.14 -10.44 -6.41
C LEU A 263 20.30 -10.84 -7.31
N HIS A 264 21.38 -11.34 -6.71
CA HIS A 264 22.45 -11.99 -7.48
C HIS A 264 21.87 -13.17 -8.27
N HIS A 265 22.41 -13.45 -9.45
CA HIS A 265 22.03 -14.63 -10.24
C HIS A 265 22.04 -15.92 -9.38
N GLY A 266 20.89 -16.56 -9.22
CA GLY A 266 20.75 -17.79 -8.41
C GLY A 266 21.04 -17.63 -6.91
N GLY A 267 21.15 -16.41 -6.39
CA GLY A 267 21.48 -16.14 -4.99
C GLY A 267 20.31 -15.63 -4.17
N TYR A 268 20.49 -15.66 -2.85
CA TYR A 268 19.52 -15.17 -1.84
C TYR A 268 19.91 -13.79 -1.27
N ASN A 269 20.98 -13.20 -1.78
CA ASN A 269 21.48 -11.90 -1.34
C ASN A 269 21.11 -10.81 -2.33
N ILE A 270 20.71 -9.67 -1.78
CA ILE A 270 20.44 -8.45 -2.54
C ILE A 270 21.74 -8.01 -3.24
N MET A 271 21.62 -7.55 -4.48
CA MET A 271 22.75 -7.07 -5.27
C MET A 271 23.46 -5.90 -4.57
N SER A 272 24.79 -5.95 -4.53
CA SER A 272 25.56 -4.80 -4.05
C SER A 272 25.30 -3.60 -4.98
N GLY A 273 24.99 -2.44 -4.39
CA GLY A 273 24.56 -1.26 -5.14
C GLY A 273 23.10 -1.30 -5.63
N CYS A 274 22.28 -2.25 -5.17
CA CYS A 274 20.84 -2.20 -5.41
C CYS A 274 20.25 -0.91 -4.82
N THR A 275 19.40 -0.22 -5.58
CA THR A 275 18.74 1.02 -5.15
C THR A 275 17.23 0.85 -5.21
N LEU A 276 16.52 1.71 -4.49
CA LEU A 276 15.06 1.79 -4.55
C LEU A 276 14.59 2.07 -5.99
N GLU A 277 15.32 2.91 -6.72
CA GLU A 277 15.04 3.22 -8.12
C GLU A 277 15.14 1.97 -9.00
N HIS A 278 16.14 1.11 -8.78
CA HIS A 278 16.23 -0.18 -9.48
C HIS A 278 15.01 -1.07 -9.21
N CYS A 279 14.53 -1.10 -7.96
CA CYS A 279 13.36 -1.88 -7.58
C CYS A 279 12.07 -1.33 -8.23
N LEU A 280 11.89 0.00 -8.24
CA LEU A 280 10.78 0.66 -8.92
C LEU A 280 10.81 0.42 -10.44
N LYS A 281 11.99 0.54 -11.07
CA LYS A 281 12.17 0.22 -12.50
C LYS A 281 11.76 -1.22 -12.80
N LYS A 282 12.17 -2.18 -11.97
CA LYS A 282 11.76 -3.58 -12.11
C LYS A 282 10.25 -3.76 -11.97
N PHE A 283 9.64 -3.11 -10.98
CA PHE A 283 8.19 -3.21 -10.72
C PHE A 283 7.34 -2.61 -11.85
N LEU A 284 7.78 -1.51 -12.46
CA LEU A 284 7.09 -0.81 -13.55
C LEU A 284 7.56 -1.26 -14.94
N ASN A 285 8.48 -2.22 -15.01
CA ASN A 285 9.01 -2.72 -16.27
C ASN A 285 7.91 -3.45 -17.05
N THR A 286 8.00 -3.38 -18.37
CA THR A 286 7.12 -4.17 -19.24
C THR A 286 7.52 -5.64 -19.17
N GLU A 287 6.58 -6.50 -18.79
CA GLU A 287 6.74 -7.96 -18.75
C GLU A 287 6.07 -8.61 -19.95
N LYS A 288 6.66 -9.70 -20.45
CA LYS A 288 6.05 -10.54 -21.48
C LYS A 288 5.07 -11.50 -20.82
N VAL A 289 3.83 -11.52 -21.28
CA VAL A 289 2.84 -12.50 -20.83
C VAL A 289 2.89 -13.70 -21.77
N GLU A 290 3.14 -14.88 -21.21
CA GLU A 290 3.12 -16.15 -21.93
C GLU A 290 1.74 -16.81 -21.84
N ASN A 291 1.40 -17.63 -22.83
CA ASN A 291 0.15 -18.39 -22.88
C ASN A 291 -1.12 -17.52 -22.91
N TYR A 292 -0.97 -16.25 -23.26
CA TYR A 292 -2.06 -15.35 -23.58
C TYR A 292 -2.03 -15.04 -25.08
N PHE A 293 -3.18 -15.11 -25.74
CA PHE A 293 -3.29 -14.80 -27.16
C PHE A 293 -4.11 -13.53 -27.37
N CYS A 294 -3.63 -12.67 -28.25
CA CYS A 294 -4.45 -11.57 -28.75
C CYS A 294 -5.51 -12.15 -29.70
N TYR A 295 -6.79 -11.86 -29.46
CA TYR A 295 -7.88 -12.37 -30.28
C TYR A 295 -7.72 -11.98 -31.76
N ARG A 296 -7.29 -10.75 -32.06
CA ARG A 296 -7.02 -10.33 -33.45
C ARG A 296 -5.91 -11.16 -34.11
N CYS A 297 -4.79 -11.37 -33.42
CA CYS A 297 -3.71 -12.22 -33.92
C CYS A 297 -4.15 -13.69 -34.05
N TRP A 298 -4.99 -14.15 -33.11
CA TRP A 298 -5.57 -15.49 -33.15
C TRP A 298 -6.45 -15.68 -34.38
N HIS A 299 -7.36 -14.74 -34.70
CA HIS A 299 -8.15 -14.79 -35.92
C HIS A 299 -7.27 -14.82 -37.18
N GLY A 300 -6.23 -13.98 -37.22
CA GLY A 300 -5.29 -13.98 -38.36
C GLY A 300 -4.55 -15.31 -38.53
N ALA A 301 -4.16 -15.97 -37.44
CA ALA A 301 -3.54 -17.29 -37.48
C ALA A 301 -4.56 -18.39 -37.84
N ALA A 302 -5.77 -18.32 -37.28
CA ALA A 302 -6.85 -19.26 -37.54
C ALA A 302 -7.31 -19.22 -39.00
N LEU A 303 -7.40 -18.04 -39.61
CA LEU A 303 -7.68 -17.89 -41.05
C LEU A 303 -6.64 -18.61 -41.91
N LYS A 304 -5.35 -18.46 -41.58
CA LYS A 304 -4.26 -19.16 -42.27
C LYS A 304 -4.37 -20.67 -42.07
N TYR A 305 -4.67 -21.12 -40.86
CA TYR A 305 -4.84 -22.53 -40.55
C TYR A 305 -6.00 -23.16 -41.33
N LEU A 306 -7.19 -22.54 -41.30
CA LEU A 306 -8.37 -22.98 -42.05
C LEU A 306 -8.09 -23.07 -43.56
N SER A 307 -7.35 -22.10 -44.10
CA SER A 307 -6.94 -22.08 -45.52
C SER A 307 -6.02 -23.25 -45.87
N VAL A 308 -5.11 -23.64 -44.96
CA VAL A 308 -4.16 -24.74 -45.18
C VAL A 308 -4.83 -26.12 -45.08
N ILE A 309 -5.79 -26.30 -44.18
CA ILE A 309 -6.51 -27.58 -44.02
C ILE A 309 -7.64 -27.78 -45.05
N GLY A 310 -7.93 -26.78 -45.88
CA GLY A 310 -9.02 -26.84 -46.85
C GLY A 310 -10.41 -26.82 -46.21
N ALA A 311 -10.59 -26.00 -45.16
CA ALA A 311 -11.87 -25.79 -44.50
C ALA A 311 -12.93 -25.18 -45.46
N ALA A 312 -14.21 -25.27 -45.10
CA ALA A 312 -15.27 -24.74 -45.95
C ALA A 312 -15.20 -23.20 -46.03
N GLU A 313 -15.45 -22.62 -47.22
CA GLU A 313 -15.42 -21.15 -47.38
C GLU A 313 -16.39 -20.45 -46.43
N THR A 314 -17.50 -21.10 -46.06
CA THR A 314 -18.44 -20.59 -45.05
C THR A 314 -17.81 -20.42 -43.66
N GLU A 315 -16.89 -21.30 -43.28
CA GLU A 315 -16.16 -21.21 -42.00
C GLU A 315 -15.13 -20.10 -42.04
N ILE A 316 -14.42 -19.97 -43.16
CA ILE A 316 -13.45 -18.89 -43.40
C ILE A 316 -14.15 -17.54 -43.37
N GLU A 317 -15.28 -17.41 -44.05
CA GLU A 317 -16.03 -16.15 -44.14
C GLU A 317 -16.64 -15.76 -42.78
N LYS A 318 -17.14 -16.74 -42.01
CA LYS A 318 -17.59 -16.50 -40.63
C LYS A 318 -16.45 -15.90 -39.81
N LEU A 319 -15.25 -16.46 -39.89
CA LEU A 319 -14.09 -15.96 -39.16
C LEU A 319 -13.62 -14.58 -39.65
N ARG A 320 -13.66 -14.32 -40.97
CA ARG A 320 -13.34 -13.00 -41.54
C ARG A 320 -14.32 -11.91 -41.11
N SER A 321 -15.60 -12.26 -40.96
CA SER A 321 -16.64 -11.34 -40.54
C SER A 321 -16.59 -10.97 -39.04
N CYS A 322 -15.81 -11.71 -38.24
CA CYS A 322 -15.66 -11.44 -36.81
C CYS A 322 -14.79 -10.20 -36.56
N GLY A 323 -15.29 -9.24 -35.78
CA GLY A 323 -14.55 -8.03 -35.39
C GLY A 323 -13.33 -8.27 -34.48
N GLY A 324 -13.12 -9.52 -34.03
CA GLY A 324 -11.99 -9.91 -33.19
C GLY A 324 -12.07 -9.38 -31.77
N GLU A 325 -13.28 -9.19 -31.24
CA GLU A 325 -13.52 -8.83 -29.84
C GLU A 325 -13.09 -9.97 -28.90
N ASP A 326 -12.67 -9.61 -27.69
CA ASP A 326 -12.09 -10.55 -26.70
C ASP A 326 -13.08 -11.62 -26.21
N GLN A 327 -14.35 -11.56 -26.59
CA GLN A 327 -15.41 -12.49 -26.16
C GLN A 327 -16.07 -13.25 -27.32
N CYS A 328 -15.50 -13.24 -28.53
CA CYS A 328 -16.08 -13.98 -29.64
C CYS A 328 -16.06 -15.51 -29.39
N ASP A 329 -17.05 -16.21 -29.93
CA ASP A 329 -17.20 -17.65 -29.83
C ASP A 329 -16.56 -18.41 -31.02
N CYS A 330 -15.74 -17.74 -31.84
CA CYS A 330 -15.17 -18.33 -33.05
C CYS A 330 -14.32 -19.58 -32.76
N LYS A 331 -13.60 -19.60 -31.63
CA LYS A 331 -12.79 -20.75 -31.23
C LYS A 331 -13.61 -22.01 -30.95
N THR A 332 -14.78 -21.85 -30.33
CA THR A 332 -15.68 -22.97 -30.01
C THR A 332 -16.56 -23.32 -31.19
N SER A 333 -17.13 -22.32 -31.85
CA SER A 333 -18.10 -22.51 -32.94
C SER A 333 -17.50 -23.04 -34.24
N LEU A 334 -16.19 -22.88 -34.46
CA LEU A 334 -15.45 -23.46 -35.59
C LEU A 334 -14.62 -24.69 -35.18
N HIS A 335 -14.85 -25.24 -33.98
CA HIS A 335 -14.11 -26.39 -33.45
C HIS A 335 -12.56 -26.24 -33.46
N LEU A 336 -12.05 -25.00 -33.42
CA LEU A 336 -10.63 -24.65 -33.49
C LEU A 336 -9.90 -24.81 -32.15
N GLN A 337 -10.45 -25.57 -31.21
CA GLN A 337 -9.86 -25.83 -29.90
C GLN A 337 -8.50 -26.54 -29.99
N ARG A 338 -8.32 -27.38 -31.02
CA ARG A 338 -7.10 -28.14 -31.28
C ARG A 338 -6.10 -27.43 -32.20
N MET A 339 -6.41 -26.21 -32.65
CA MET A 339 -5.50 -25.45 -33.49
C MET A 339 -4.18 -25.24 -32.75
N PRO A 340 -3.02 -25.56 -33.37
CA PRO A 340 -1.73 -25.34 -32.74
C PRO A 340 -1.50 -23.84 -32.53
N TRP A 341 -1.33 -23.43 -31.28
CA TRP A 341 -1.01 -22.06 -30.91
C TRP A 341 0.40 -21.97 -30.33
N SER A 342 1.12 -20.93 -30.73
CA SER A 342 2.45 -20.58 -30.22
C SER A 342 2.47 -19.12 -29.79
N ASN A 343 3.21 -18.84 -28.72
CA ASN A 343 3.48 -17.48 -28.24
C ASN A 343 4.27 -16.63 -29.26
N SER A 344 4.73 -17.21 -30.38
CA SER A 344 5.31 -16.48 -31.51
C SER A 344 4.26 -15.75 -32.37
N TYR A 345 2.98 -16.14 -32.31
CA TYR A 345 1.92 -15.50 -33.11
C TYR A 345 1.41 -14.19 -32.50
N SER A 346 1.51 -14.03 -31.18
CA SER A 346 1.22 -12.75 -30.52
C SER A 346 2.18 -12.49 -29.36
N HIS A 347 2.89 -11.37 -29.44
CA HIS A 347 3.73 -10.89 -28.36
C HIS A 347 2.91 -10.00 -27.42
N ILE A 348 2.49 -10.57 -26.29
CA ILE A 348 1.69 -9.86 -25.29
C ILE A 348 2.62 -9.25 -24.25
N LEU A 349 2.40 -7.97 -23.99
CA LEU A 349 3.15 -7.19 -23.01
C LEU A 349 2.19 -6.67 -21.96
N LYS A 350 2.55 -6.83 -20.70
CA LYS A 350 1.87 -6.22 -19.56
C LYS A 350 2.79 -5.18 -18.94
N GLN A 351 2.24 -4.05 -18.54
CA GLN A 351 3.00 -3.00 -17.86
C GLN A 351 2.14 -2.35 -16.79
N LEU A 352 2.77 -2.06 -15.65
CA LEU A 352 2.18 -1.26 -14.59
C LEU A 352 2.65 0.18 -14.72
N ILE A 353 1.73 1.12 -14.49
CA ILE A 353 2.00 2.55 -14.35
C ILE A 353 1.42 3.04 -13.03
N ILE A 354 2.05 4.04 -12.42
CA ILE A 354 1.45 4.77 -11.30
C ILE A 354 0.58 5.88 -11.91
N ALA A 355 -0.71 5.61 -12.05
CA ALA A 355 -1.67 6.55 -12.62
C ALA A 355 -1.97 7.72 -11.67
N ARG A 356 -1.85 7.49 -10.36
CA ARG A 356 -1.99 8.52 -9.33
C ARG A 356 -1.06 8.22 -8.17
N PHE A 357 -0.24 9.20 -7.81
CA PHE A 357 0.61 9.10 -6.62
C PHE A 357 -0.18 9.45 -5.34
N PRO A 358 -0.05 8.64 -4.26
CA PRO A 358 -0.70 8.91 -2.97
C PRO A 358 -0.06 10.11 -2.26
N LYS A 359 -0.71 10.70 -1.25
CA LYS A 359 -0.04 11.72 -0.42
C LYS A 359 1.09 11.10 0.41
N LEU A 360 0.82 9.90 0.94
CA LEU A 360 1.75 9.07 1.67
C LEU A 360 2.05 7.83 0.86
N LEU A 361 3.28 7.71 0.40
CA LEU A 361 3.78 6.54 -0.30
C LEU A 361 4.41 5.58 0.71
N CYS A 362 3.74 4.46 0.97
CA CYS A 362 4.34 3.33 1.67
C CYS A 362 4.97 2.37 0.65
N ILE A 363 6.24 2.00 0.86
CA ILE A 363 6.95 1.02 0.06
C ILE A 363 7.30 -0.16 0.96
N GLN A 364 6.86 -1.35 0.57
CA GLN A 364 7.23 -2.59 1.22
C GLN A 364 8.33 -3.27 0.41
N VAL A 365 9.49 -3.44 1.03
CA VAL A 365 10.57 -4.24 0.45
C VAL A 365 10.28 -5.71 0.75
N GLN A 366 10.03 -6.49 -0.29
CA GLN A 366 9.79 -7.92 -0.16
C GLN A 366 11.09 -8.64 0.22
N ARG A 367 11.33 -8.77 1.54
CA ARG A 367 12.51 -9.46 2.10
C ARG A 367 12.27 -10.92 2.45
N ALA A 368 11.03 -11.38 2.50
CA ALA A 368 10.75 -12.81 2.64
C ALA A 368 10.75 -13.45 1.25
N SER A 369 11.43 -14.59 1.12
CA SER A 369 11.39 -15.43 -0.06
C SER A 369 11.29 -16.88 0.38
N PHE A 370 10.73 -17.72 -0.48
CA PHE A 370 10.60 -19.15 -0.24
C PHE A 370 11.24 -19.91 -1.38
N ASN A 371 11.86 -21.03 -1.06
CA ASN A 371 12.21 -22.06 -2.02
C ASN A 371 11.32 -23.29 -1.76
N MET A 372 11.56 -24.40 -2.46
CA MET A 372 10.77 -25.63 -2.29
C MET A 372 10.87 -26.26 -0.89
N PHE A 373 11.81 -25.83 -0.05
CA PHE A 373 12.16 -26.48 1.21
C PHE A 373 12.02 -25.57 2.43
N GLU A 374 12.28 -24.28 2.27
CA GLU A 374 12.37 -23.34 3.38
C GLU A 374 12.03 -21.90 2.98
N GLU A 375 11.58 -21.15 3.98
CA GLU A 375 11.47 -19.70 3.94
C GLU A 375 12.76 -19.07 4.45
N PHE A 376 13.26 -18.06 3.74
CA PHE A 376 14.47 -17.34 4.12
C PHE A 376 14.28 -15.85 3.93
N LYS A 377 15.08 -15.08 4.69
CA LYS A 377 15.09 -13.62 4.63
C LYS A 377 16.22 -13.17 3.72
N LEU A 378 15.90 -12.29 2.78
CA LEU A 378 16.84 -11.62 1.89
C LEU A 378 17.62 -10.57 2.68
N SER A 379 18.90 -10.83 2.88
CA SER A 379 19.86 -9.92 3.51
C SER A 379 20.51 -8.99 2.47
N GLY A 380 20.89 -7.81 2.94
CA GLY A 380 21.57 -6.81 2.14
C GLY A 380 20.84 -5.47 2.14
N HIS A 381 21.62 -4.42 1.95
CA HIS A 381 21.13 -3.06 1.90
C HIS A 381 20.55 -2.71 0.51
N ILE A 382 19.46 -1.95 0.50
CA ILE A 382 18.92 -1.29 -0.71
C ILE A 382 19.05 0.19 -0.45
N ALA A 383 19.82 0.90 -1.28
CA ALA A 383 19.97 2.34 -1.11
C ALA A 383 18.68 3.07 -1.49
N PHE A 384 18.15 3.89 -0.58
CA PHE A 384 16.97 4.73 -0.79
C PHE A 384 17.32 6.20 -0.47
N PRO A 385 16.80 7.18 -1.22
CA PRO A 385 17.14 8.59 -1.00
C PRO A 385 16.28 9.24 0.08
N LEU A 386 16.75 10.33 0.70
CA LEU A 386 15.91 11.19 1.55
C LEU A 386 14.79 11.84 0.75
N VAL A 387 15.07 12.26 -0.49
CA VAL A 387 14.08 12.81 -1.41
C VAL A 387 13.95 11.90 -2.63
N LEU A 388 12.79 11.27 -2.78
CA LEU A 388 12.45 10.40 -3.90
C LEU A 388 11.71 11.20 -4.97
N ASN A 389 12.24 11.17 -6.20
CA ASN A 389 11.59 11.77 -7.36
C ASN A 389 10.89 10.70 -8.20
N LEU A 390 9.56 10.64 -8.11
CA LEU A 390 8.73 9.74 -8.89
C LEU A 390 8.34 10.26 -10.27
N SER A 391 8.62 11.53 -10.59
CA SER A 391 8.38 12.07 -11.94
C SER A 391 9.20 11.35 -13.02
N LEU A 392 10.28 10.68 -12.63
CA LEU A 392 11.08 9.81 -13.50
C LEU A 392 10.29 8.57 -13.97
N PHE A 393 9.18 8.25 -13.30
CA PHE A 393 8.33 7.09 -13.58
C PHE A 393 6.95 7.47 -14.10
N THR A 394 6.66 8.76 -14.31
CA THR A 394 5.42 9.13 -15.00
C THR A 394 5.52 8.70 -16.45
N PRO A 395 4.51 8.00 -17.00
CA PRO A 395 4.50 7.68 -18.41
C PRO A 395 4.64 8.98 -19.20
N SER A 396 5.54 8.99 -20.20
CA SER A 396 5.45 9.99 -21.25
C SER A 396 4.03 9.90 -21.83
N SER A 397 3.40 11.04 -22.12
CA SER A 397 2.00 11.16 -22.58
C SER A 397 1.68 10.43 -23.90
N ILE A 398 2.55 9.53 -24.34
CA ILE A 398 2.40 8.63 -25.48
C ILE A 398 1.37 7.55 -25.11
N GLY A 399 0.10 7.81 -25.43
CA GLY A 399 -0.92 6.76 -25.51
C GLY A 399 -2.30 7.15 -24.98
N VAL A 400 -2.43 8.22 -24.21
CA VAL A 400 -3.75 8.73 -23.80
C VAL A 400 -4.22 9.79 -24.79
N ASN A 401 -4.40 9.42 -26.06
CA ASN A 401 -5.19 10.21 -27.02
C ASN A 401 -6.69 10.04 -26.71
N ILE A 402 -7.09 10.25 -25.45
CA ILE A 402 -8.48 10.32 -25.03
C ILE A 402 -8.76 11.74 -24.59
N GLU A 403 -8.55 12.74 -25.46
CA GLU A 403 -8.94 14.11 -25.12
C GLU A 403 -9.14 15.08 -26.30
N GLU A 404 -9.42 14.61 -27.52
CA GLU A 404 -9.74 15.53 -28.64
C GLU A 404 -11.22 15.64 -29.02
N ARG A 405 -12.19 15.03 -28.32
CA ARG A 405 -13.62 15.19 -28.67
C ARG A 405 -14.64 15.28 -27.53
N ILE A 406 -14.27 15.84 -26.38
CA ILE A 406 -15.26 16.31 -25.41
C ILE A 406 -14.99 17.78 -25.13
N GLU A 407 -15.37 18.62 -26.09
CA GLU A 407 -15.66 20.04 -25.85
C GLU A 407 -16.87 20.11 -24.90
N MET A 408 -16.60 20.00 -23.61
CA MET A 408 -17.58 20.37 -22.59
C MET A 408 -16.88 21.31 -21.64
N SER A 409 -17.17 22.59 -21.84
CA SER A 409 -16.78 23.74 -21.03
C SER A 409 -17.10 23.47 -19.57
N SER A 410 -16.12 22.95 -18.85
CA SER A 410 -16.15 22.86 -17.40
C SER A 410 -14.82 23.43 -16.93
N GLU A 411 -14.86 24.62 -16.36
CA GLU A 411 -13.78 25.32 -15.64
C GLU A 411 -13.27 24.55 -14.40
N TYR A 412 -13.49 23.24 -14.35
CA TYR A 412 -13.06 22.38 -13.27
C TYR A 412 -11.72 21.76 -13.63
N GLN A 413 -10.70 22.22 -12.91
CA GLN A 413 -9.36 21.66 -12.83
C GLN A 413 -8.57 21.80 -14.13
N LYS A 414 -8.00 23.00 -14.33
CA LYS A 414 -6.64 23.06 -14.87
C LYS A 414 -5.83 22.05 -14.06
N PRO A 415 -5.13 21.07 -14.68
CA PRO A 415 -4.15 20.30 -13.95
C PRO A 415 -3.15 21.33 -13.45
N GLU A 416 -3.18 21.60 -12.15
CA GLU A 416 -2.12 22.32 -11.47
C GLU A 416 -0.88 21.48 -11.68
N ALA A 417 -0.19 21.71 -12.79
CA ALA A 417 1.13 21.18 -13.08
C ALA A 417 2.12 21.90 -12.17
N SER A 418 1.92 21.76 -10.85
CA SER A 418 2.94 22.03 -9.87
C SER A 418 4.10 21.10 -10.20
N LYS A 419 5.28 21.67 -10.44
CA LYS A 419 6.51 20.93 -10.78
C LYS A 419 6.89 19.89 -9.72
N ASN A 420 6.29 19.94 -8.53
CA ASN A 420 6.63 19.10 -7.38
C ASN A 420 5.71 17.90 -7.15
N HIS A 421 4.69 17.65 -7.98
CA HIS A 421 3.72 16.57 -7.72
C HIS A 421 4.30 15.15 -7.58
N GLY A 422 5.54 14.92 -8.04
CA GLY A 422 6.24 13.64 -7.93
C GLY A 422 7.35 13.60 -6.88
N MET A 423 7.54 14.65 -6.07
CA MET A 423 8.62 14.72 -5.08
C MET A 423 8.12 14.25 -3.72
N TYR A 424 8.89 13.37 -3.08
CA TYR A 424 8.56 12.78 -1.79
C TYR A 424 9.75 12.85 -0.84
N ARG A 425 9.51 13.19 0.42
CA ARG A 425 10.54 13.15 1.48
C ARG A 425 10.33 11.93 2.36
N LEU A 426 11.42 11.24 2.69
CA LEU A 426 11.43 10.11 3.60
C LEU A 426 11.08 10.59 5.01
N VAL A 427 10.10 9.95 5.63
CA VAL A 427 9.66 10.28 7.01
C VAL A 427 9.87 9.12 7.97
N THR A 428 9.91 7.88 7.49
CA THR A 428 10.12 6.71 8.34
C THR A 428 10.76 5.55 7.58
N VAL A 429 11.67 4.84 8.24
CA VAL A 429 12.23 3.55 7.82
C VAL A 429 11.94 2.51 8.90
N VAL A 430 11.28 1.42 8.55
CA VAL A 430 11.09 0.27 9.44
C VAL A 430 12.12 -0.79 9.08
N GLU A 431 12.82 -1.30 10.09
CA GLU A 431 13.78 -2.38 9.96
C GLU A 431 13.29 -3.59 10.76
N HIS A 432 13.53 -4.78 10.22
CA HIS A 432 13.25 -6.04 10.88
C HIS A 432 14.56 -6.76 11.10
N PHE A 433 14.83 -7.20 12.32
CA PHE A 433 15.99 -8.03 12.68
C PHE A 433 15.53 -9.46 12.98
N GLY A 434 16.34 -10.46 12.64
CA GLY A 434 15.99 -11.87 12.82
C GLY A 434 15.66 -12.59 11.50
N ARG A 435 14.93 -13.70 11.61
CA ARG A 435 14.61 -14.64 10.51
C ARG A 435 13.15 -14.47 10.06
N THR A 436 12.77 -15.12 8.96
CA THR A 436 11.37 -15.19 8.56
C THR A 436 10.54 -15.85 9.67
N GLY A 437 9.46 -15.21 10.09
CA GLY A 437 8.57 -15.69 11.17
C GLY A 437 9.04 -15.45 12.60
N SER A 438 10.24 -14.93 12.85
CA SER A 438 10.71 -14.57 14.20
C SER A 438 11.76 -13.48 14.17
N GLY A 439 11.55 -12.43 14.93
CA GLY A 439 12.46 -11.29 14.95
C GLY A 439 11.98 -10.15 15.81
N HIS A 440 12.61 -9.00 15.62
CA HIS A 440 12.28 -7.75 16.30
C HIS A 440 12.21 -6.61 15.29
N TYR A 441 11.17 -5.81 15.38
CA TYR A 441 11.00 -4.64 14.54
C TYR A 441 11.49 -3.38 15.27
N THR A 442 12.22 -2.55 14.55
CA THR A 442 12.61 -1.19 14.99
C THR A 442 12.23 -0.20 13.92
N VAL A 443 12.22 1.09 14.28
CA VAL A 443 11.83 2.16 13.37
C VAL A 443 12.70 3.38 13.53
N TYR A 444 13.14 3.92 12.41
CA TYR A 444 13.70 5.24 12.30
C TYR A 444 12.59 6.20 11.90
N ARG A 445 12.33 7.24 12.67
CA ARG A 445 11.30 8.23 12.33
C ARG A 445 11.85 9.65 12.43
N SER A 446 11.41 10.52 11.52
CA SER A 446 11.76 11.93 11.55
C SER A 446 10.71 12.73 12.31
N VAL A 447 11.16 13.71 13.09
CA VAL A 447 10.30 14.63 13.83
C VAL A 447 10.79 16.04 13.62
N ARG A 448 9.84 16.95 13.42
CA ARG A 448 10.10 18.39 13.33
C ARG A 448 10.44 18.90 14.72
N VAL A 449 11.64 19.45 14.88
CA VAL A 449 12.04 20.12 16.11
C VAL A 449 11.99 21.61 15.80
N PHE A 450 11.12 22.35 16.50
CA PHE A 450 11.17 23.80 16.44
C PHE A 450 12.34 24.23 17.32
N SER A 451 13.41 24.76 16.73
CA SER A 451 14.35 25.59 17.48
C SER A 451 13.54 26.78 18.01
N GLN A 452 13.64 27.07 19.30
CA GLN A 452 13.03 28.28 19.87
C GLN A 452 13.69 29.57 19.39
N GLU A 453 14.71 29.45 18.55
CA GLU A 453 15.49 30.52 18.00
C GLU A 453 15.31 30.47 16.48
N GLU A 454 14.97 31.61 15.90
CA GLU A 454 14.81 31.89 14.46
C GLU A 454 13.36 31.75 13.93
N GLU A 455 12.53 32.76 14.26
CA GLU A 455 11.49 33.26 13.35
C GLU A 455 12.17 33.96 12.16
N GLU A 456 12.92 33.22 11.33
CA GLU A 456 13.36 33.70 10.03
C GLU A 456 12.72 32.85 8.93
N GLU A 457 12.01 33.53 8.04
CA GLU A 457 11.29 32.95 6.91
C GLU A 457 12.26 32.10 6.05
N ASP A 458 11.82 30.90 5.66
CA ASP A 458 12.47 29.94 4.74
C ASP A 458 13.64 29.07 5.25
N CYS A 459 13.81 28.84 6.55
CA CYS A 459 14.73 27.78 7.01
C CYS A 459 14.18 26.38 6.66
N ASP A 460 14.97 25.60 5.90
CA ASP A 460 14.75 24.18 5.63
C ASP A 460 14.35 23.49 6.94
N GLU A 461 13.10 23.00 7.02
CA GLU A 461 12.56 22.41 8.25
C GLU A 461 13.52 21.33 8.80
N ASP A 462 14.27 21.65 9.87
CA ASP A 462 15.26 20.75 10.45
C ASP A 462 14.56 19.53 11.08
N LEU A 463 14.63 18.42 10.36
CA LEU A 463 14.11 17.14 10.82
C LEU A 463 15.16 16.43 11.66
N SER A 464 14.83 16.14 12.91
CA SER A 464 15.64 15.25 13.74
C SER A 464 15.19 13.81 13.60
N TRP A 465 16.15 12.89 13.50
CA TRP A 465 15.90 11.46 13.36
C TRP A 465 16.09 10.72 14.67
N PHE A 466 15.17 9.78 14.93
CA PHE A 466 15.20 8.94 16.12
C PHE A 466 15.07 7.47 15.71
N SER A 467 15.93 6.62 16.26
CA SER A 467 15.77 5.17 16.26
C SER A 467 14.97 4.76 17.49
N ILE A 468 13.91 3.99 17.26
CA ILE A 468 12.95 3.57 18.29
C ILE A 468 12.82 2.05 18.26
N SER A 469 13.03 1.45 19.42
CA SER A 469 12.83 0.03 19.70
C SER A 469 11.92 -0.09 20.91
N ASP A 470 10.61 -0.18 20.66
CA ASP A 470 9.57 -0.13 21.68
C ASP A 470 9.74 1.09 22.60
N SER A 471 10.11 0.89 23.87
CA SER A 471 10.29 1.97 24.85
C SER A 471 11.62 2.70 24.72
N GLU A 472 12.59 2.12 24.04
CA GLU A 472 13.92 2.70 23.89
C GLU A 472 13.96 3.63 22.67
N VAL A 473 14.40 4.87 22.91
CA VAL A 473 14.47 5.93 21.91
C VAL A 473 15.87 6.54 21.94
N CYS A 474 16.51 6.62 20.79
CA CYS A 474 17.83 7.23 20.62
C CYS A 474 17.83 8.18 19.42
N ARG A 475 18.40 9.38 19.57
CA ARG A 475 18.67 10.27 18.43
C ARG A 475 19.76 9.66 17.56
N VAL A 476 19.62 9.76 16.24
CA VAL A 476 20.56 9.21 15.25
C VAL A 476 20.78 10.18 14.11
N SER A 477 21.85 9.97 13.34
CA SER A 477 22.14 10.78 12.15
C SER A 477 21.34 10.30 10.93
N GLU A 478 21.20 11.15 9.92
CA GLU A 478 20.61 10.74 8.62
C GLU A 478 21.41 9.62 7.96
N SER A 479 22.73 9.57 8.17
CA SER A 479 23.58 8.50 7.66
C SER A 479 23.22 7.14 8.27
N ASP A 480 22.85 7.10 9.55
CA ASP A 480 22.41 5.86 10.20
C ASP A 480 21.08 5.39 9.61
N VAL A 481 20.16 6.32 9.35
CA VAL A 481 18.85 6.05 8.73
C VAL A 481 19.02 5.52 7.31
N LEU A 482 19.85 6.17 6.50
CA LEU A 482 20.12 5.78 5.11
C LEU A 482 20.92 4.47 5.01
N GLY A 483 21.58 4.04 6.08
CA GLY A 483 22.29 2.75 6.13
C GLY A 483 21.41 1.54 6.50
N ALA A 484 20.18 1.77 6.97
CA ALA A 484 19.32 0.70 7.50
C ALA A 484 18.91 -0.34 6.44
N GLU A 485 18.72 -1.61 6.85
CA GLU A 485 18.15 -2.65 5.97
C GLU A 485 16.61 -2.56 5.94
N ALA A 486 16.12 -1.49 5.30
CA ALA A 486 14.70 -1.15 5.25
C ALA A 486 13.80 -2.30 4.79
N SER A 487 12.75 -2.56 5.56
CA SER A 487 11.64 -3.48 5.25
C SER A 487 10.38 -2.70 4.84
N LEU A 488 10.12 -1.55 5.48
CA LEU A 488 9.12 -0.58 5.03
C LEU A 488 9.75 0.81 4.95
N LEU A 489 9.36 1.58 3.94
CA LEU A 489 9.71 2.99 3.80
C LEU A 489 8.43 3.81 3.69
N PHE A 490 8.34 4.90 4.45
CA PHE A 490 7.25 5.85 4.34
C PHE A 490 7.79 7.16 3.81
N TYR A 491 7.18 7.61 2.73
CA TYR A 491 7.50 8.82 2.01
C TYR A 491 6.28 9.72 2.00
N GLU A 492 6.45 10.99 2.37
CA GLU A 492 5.39 11.99 2.34
C GLU A 492 5.64 12.97 1.20
N ARG A 493 4.59 13.30 0.45
CA ARG A 493 4.70 14.19 -0.70
C ARG A 493 5.07 15.61 -0.23
N LEU A 494 6.06 16.21 -0.91
CA LEU A 494 6.53 17.56 -0.66
C LEU A 494 5.55 18.63 -1.17
#